data_AF-A0A9E5H2Y5-F1
#
_entry.id   AF-A0A9E5H2Y5-F1
#
_cell.length_a   1.000
_cell.length_b   1.000
_cell.length_c   1.000
_cell.angle_alpha   90.00
_cell.angle_beta   90.00
_cell.angle_gamma   90.00
#
_symmetry.space_group_name_H-M   'P 1'
#
loop_
_entity.id
_entity.type
_entity.pdbx_description
1 polymer ?
#
loop_
_entity_poly.entity_id
_entity_poly.type
_entity_poly.pdbx_seq_one_letter_code
_entity_poly.pdbx_strand_id
1 'polypeptide(L)'
;MQYQGVLKKMKTENLDEIQYYLDMKSDFLHMNQLLNSTISITFLKYECLQCHLEKPIYRQGFCKSCFFDTPSAGDWILKPELSRAHLGIEDRNLEYEKSVQLQPHIVYLANSSNVKVGVTRRQQIPTRWIDQGAHEALEIVEVPNRFLAGITEVALKEHVADKTNWRKMLQNDCKDEDLVLWRDQLKKYIPSEVLPYFINNNRETQIQFPVLKYPKKPKSLALEKEKTYTGKLVGIKGQYLIFEDETVFNIRGSEGLVVEIDF
;
A
#
# COMPACT_ATOMS: atom_id res chain seq x y z
N MET A 1 -13.86 -24.44 5.32
CA MET A 1 -13.01 -24.25 6.52
C MET A 1 -13.28 -22.88 7.11
N GLN A 2 -13.20 -22.71 8.43
CA GLN A 2 -13.53 -21.45 9.11
C GLN A 2 -12.27 -20.82 9.69
N TYR A 3 -11.95 -19.59 9.27
CA TYR A 3 -10.79 -18.83 9.74
C TYR A 3 -11.24 -17.57 10.46
N GLN A 4 -10.61 -17.23 11.59
CA GLN A 4 -10.92 -16.01 12.33
C GLN A 4 -9.65 -15.23 12.65
N GLY A 5 -9.66 -13.92 12.38
CA GLY A 5 -8.49 -13.09 12.61
C GLY A 5 -8.79 -11.60 12.51
N VAL A 6 -7.86 -10.79 13.03
CA VAL A 6 -7.87 -9.34 12.81
C VAL A 6 -7.25 -9.03 11.46
N LEU A 7 -7.98 -8.32 10.61
CA LEU A 7 -7.48 -7.91 9.30
C LEU A 7 -6.26 -7.02 9.46
N LYS A 8 -5.22 -7.37 8.70
CA LYS A 8 -3.98 -6.64 8.50
C LYS A 8 -3.69 -6.62 7.00
N LYS A 9 -2.85 -5.69 6.55
CA LYS A 9 -2.28 -5.72 5.19
C LYS A 9 -1.84 -7.15 4.82
N MET A 10 -2.30 -7.65 3.68
CA MET A 10 -1.90 -8.95 3.16
C MET A 10 -0.39 -8.94 2.88
N LYS A 11 0.29 -10.02 3.25
CA LYS A 11 1.67 -10.26 2.84
C LYS A 11 1.67 -10.69 1.38
N THR A 12 2.69 -10.27 0.64
CA THR A 12 2.77 -10.52 -0.80
C THR A 12 4.13 -11.09 -1.18
N GLU A 13 4.13 -12.06 -2.09
CA GLU A 13 5.33 -12.59 -2.72
C GLU A 13 5.34 -12.24 -4.21
N ASN A 14 6.49 -11.80 -4.72
CA ASN A 14 6.67 -11.35 -6.09
C ASN A 14 7.19 -12.49 -6.97
N LEU A 15 6.27 -13.29 -7.50
CA LEU A 15 6.52 -14.31 -8.53
C LEU A 15 6.03 -13.80 -9.89
N ASP A 16 5.92 -14.68 -10.90
CA ASP A 16 5.35 -14.33 -12.21
C ASP A 16 3.96 -13.70 -12.10
N GLU A 17 3.16 -14.16 -11.14
CA GLU A 17 1.92 -13.56 -10.68
C GLU A 17 1.99 -13.40 -9.15
N ILE A 18 1.58 -12.24 -8.62
CA ILE A 18 1.68 -11.96 -7.18
C ILE A 18 0.88 -12.97 -6.35
N GLN A 19 1.52 -13.54 -5.33
CA GLN A 19 0.86 -14.38 -4.34
C GLN A 19 0.51 -13.56 -3.09
N TYR A 20 -0.69 -13.78 -2.56
CA TYR A 20 -1.27 -13.04 -1.45
C TYR A 20 -1.56 -13.94 -0.26
N TYR A 21 -1.12 -13.53 0.92
CA TYR A 21 -1.32 -14.26 2.17
C TYR A 21 -1.99 -13.36 3.21
N LEU A 22 -3.13 -13.81 3.72
CA LEU A 22 -3.86 -13.15 4.79
C LEU A 22 -3.52 -13.82 6.13
N ASP A 23 -3.00 -13.04 7.06
CA ASP A 23 -2.67 -13.50 8.42
C ASP A 23 -3.94 -13.60 9.26
N MET A 24 -4.28 -14.82 9.69
CA MET A 24 -5.44 -15.12 10.52
C MET A 24 -5.00 -15.63 11.91
N LYS A 25 -3.94 -15.02 12.46
CA LYS A 25 -3.38 -15.24 13.81
C LYS A 25 -2.75 -16.61 14.04
N SER A 26 -3.52 -17.69 13.97
CA SER A 26 -3.02 -19.07 14.13
C SER A 26 -2.66 -19.73 12.81
N ASP A 27 -3.09 -19.16 11.69
CA ASP A 27 -2.85 -19.70 10.35
C ASP A 27 -2.71 -18.57 9.32
N PHE A 28 -2.23 -18.92 8.12
CA PHE A 28 -2.17 -18.02 6.97
C PHE A 28 -3.05 -18.56 5.85
N LEU A 29 -3.92 -17.70 5.33
CA LEU A 29 -4.76 -18.04 4.20
C LEU A 29 -4.07 -17.62 2.91
N HIS A 30 -3.73 -18.60 2.07
CA HIS A 30 -3.21 -18.34 0.73
C HIS A 30 -4.37 -17.92 -0.18
N MET A 31 -4.55 -16.61 -0.36
CA MET A 31 -5.74 -16.04 -1.00
C MET A 31 -5.85 -16.43 -2.47
N ASN A 32 -4.73 -16.66 -3.18
CA ASN A 32 -4.75 -17.08 -4.57
C ASN A 32 -5.44 -18.45 -4.77
N GLN A 33 -5.39 -19.34 -3.77
CA GLN A 33 -6.10 -20.64 -3.84
C GLN A 33 -7.62 -20.50 -3.76
N LEU A 34 -8.12 -19.34 -3.33
CA LEU A 34 -9.55 -19.05 -3.23
C LEU A 34 -10.10 -18.35 -4.47
N LEU A 35 -9.26 -18.08 -5.47
CA LEU A 35 -9.72 -17.55 -6.75
C LEU A 35 -10.72 -18.52 -7.38
N ASN A 36 -11.79 -17.95 -7.92
CA ASN A 36 -12.96 -18.64 -8.48
C ASN A 36 -13.83 -19.41 -7.45
N SER A 37 -13.54 -19.29 -6.15
CA SER A 37 -14.33 -19.87 -5.06
C SER A 37 -15.26 -18.84 -4.41
N THR A 38 -16.38 -19.31 -3.87
CA THR A 38 -17.29 -18.48 -3.05
C THR A 38 -16.74 -18.38 -1.64
N ILE A 39 -16.51 -17.16 -1.16
CA ILE A 39 -16.07 -16.90 0.20
C ILE A 39 -17.13 -16.07 0.93
N SER A 40 -17.34 -16.36 2.22
CA SER A 40 -18.15 -15.56 3.13
C SER A 40 -17.23 -14.85 4.11
N ILE A 41 -17.47 -13.56 4.35
CA ILE A 41 -16.72 -12.73 5.29
C ILE A 41 -17.72 -12.13 6.27
N THR A 42 -17.55 -12.40 7.56
CA THR A 42 -18.41 -11.89 8.64
C THR A 42 -17.61 -11.01 9.58
N PHE A 43 -18.05 -9.78 9.81
CA PHE A 43 -17.50 -8.88 10.81
C PHE A 43 -18.00 -9.27 12.21
N LEU A 44 -17.06 -9.53 13.11
CA LEU A 44 -17.36 -9.91 14.48
C LEU A 44 -17.24 -8.71 15.43
N LYS A 45 -16.09 -8.04 15.39
CA LYS A 45 -15.75 -6.96 16.32
C LYS A 45 -14.54 -6.16 15.84
N TYR A 46 -14.16 -5.15 16.62
CA TYR A 46 -12.92 -4.40 16.39
C TYR A 46 -11.78 -4.93 17.26
N GLU A 47 -10.54 -4.80 16.78
CA GLU A 47 -9.33 -5.00 17.57
C GLU A 47 -8.26 -4.00 17.13
N CYS A 48 -7.87 -3.09 18.03
CA CYS A 48 -6.80 -2.13 17.76
C CYS A 48 -5.46 -2.86 17.59
N LEU A 49 -4.75 -2.60 16.48
CA LEU A 49 -3.47 -3.25 16.18
C LEU A 49 -2.33 -2.90 17.16
N GLN A 50 -2.48 -1.85 17.97
CA GLN A 50 -1.47 -1.41 18.93
C GLN A 50 -1.74 -1.92 20.36
N CYS A 51 -2.98 -1.74 20.85
CA CYS A 51 -3.32 -2.07 22.24
C CYS A 51 -4.13 -3.36 22.40
N HIS A 52 -4.54 -3.99 21.29
CA HIS A 52 -5.33 -5.22 21.24
C HIS A 52 -6.67 -5.16 21.99
N LEU A 53 -7.12 -3.95 22.34
CA LEU A 53 -8.42 -3.73 22.95
C LEU A 53 -9.50 -3.64 21.88
N GLU A 54 -10.69 -4.11 22.25
CA GLU A 54 -11.91 -4.01 21.45
C GLU A 54 -12.43 -2.55 21.48
N LYS A 55 -11.93 -1.75 20.55
CA LYS A 55 -12.28 -0.34 20.38
C LYS A 55 -12.50 -0.04 18.90
N PRO A 56 -13.48 0.81 18.55
CA PRO A 56 -13.67 1.23 17.16
C PRO A 56 -12.38 1.76 16.55
N ILE A 57 -12.09 1.31 15.33
CA ILE A 57 -10.91 1.73 14.59
C ILE A 57 -11.13 3.14 14.05
N TYR A 58 -10.15 4.01 14.29
CA TYR A 58 -10.15 5.37 13.77
C TYR A 58 -9.48 5.43 12.40
N ARG A 59 -8.20 5.04 12.31
CA ARG A 59 -7.39 5.02 11.08
C ARG A 59 -6.23 4.03 11.20
N GLN A 60 -5.84 3.43 10.07
CA GLN A 60 -4.65 2.54 9.96
C GLN A 60 -4.66 1.37 10.97
N GLY A 61 -5.84 0.81 11.26
CA GLY A 61 -5.98 -0.25 12.26
C GLY A 61 -5.80 0.19 13.72
N PHE A 62 -5.70 1.49 14.00
CA PHE A 62 -5.56 2.02 15.36
C PHE A 62 -6.85 2.65 15.87
N CYS A 63 -7.13 2.47 17.17
CA CYS A 63 -8.14 3.26 17.86
C CYS A 63 -7.65 4.71 18.04
N LYS A 64 -8.57 5.63 18.34
CA LYS A 64 -8.29 7.07 18.38
C LYS A 64 -7.10 7.43 19.27
N SER A 65 -7.02 6.91 20.50
CA SER A 65 -5.90 7.21 21.41
C SER A 65 -4.57 6.71 20.85
N CYS A 66 -4.51 5.43 20.46
CA CYS A 66 -3.29 4.84 19.92
C CYS A 66 -2.81 5.54 18.64
N PHE A 67 -3.72 6.03 17.79
CA PHE A 67 -3.34 6.76 16.58
C PHE A 67 -2.58 8.06 16.87
N PHE A 68 -2.95 8.79 17.92
CA PHE A 68 -2.27 10.03 18.31
C PHE A 68 -1.00 9.78 19.12
N ASP A 69 -0.93 8.68 19.88
CA ASP A 69 0.20 8.38 20.74
C ASP A 69 1.33 7.64 20.02
N THR A 70 1.03 6.81 19.02
CA THR A 70 2.03 5.89 18.44
C THR A 70 3.00 6.63 17.51
N PRO A 71 4.33 6.44 17.66
CA PRO A 71 5.33 7.03 16.75
C PRO A 71 5.16 6.59 15.28
N SER A 72 4.63 5.38 15.06
CA SER A 72 4.30 4.84 13.73
C SER A 72 3.05 5.47 13.08
N ALA A 73 2.51 6.54 13.66
CA ALA A 73 1.43 7.35 13.10
C ALA A 73 1.77 8.85 13.07
N GLY A 74 3.07 9.21 13.18
CA GLY A 74 3.56 10.59 13.08
C GLY A 74 3.31 11.24 11.71
N ASP A 75 3.28 12.57 11.67
CA ASP A 75 2.92 13.33 10.46
C ASP A 75 3.90 13.09 9.30
N TRP A 76 5.18 12.85 9.63
CA TRP A 76 6.25 12.54 8.68
C TRP A 76 6.01 11.25 7.87
N ILE A 77 5.07 10.40 8.30
CA ILE A 77 4.67 9.19 7.58
C ILE A 77 3.88 9.55 6.32
N LEU A 78 3.01 10.55 6.41
CA LEU A 78 2.24 11.07 5.28
C LEU A 78 2.98 12.16 4.50
N LYS A 79 3.85 12.90 5.20
CA LYS A 79 4.62 14.04 4.69
C LYS A 79 6.12 13.83 4.93
N PRO A 80 6.82 13.04 4.09
CA PRO A 80 8.21 12.68 4.32
C PRO A 80 9.15 13.90 4.46
N GLU A 81 8.80 15.03 3.85
CA GLU A 81 9.51 16.31 3.92
C GLU A 81 9.54 16.95 5.33
N LEU A 82 8.62 16.57 6.22
CA LEU A 82 8.60 17.05 7.61
C LEU A 82 9.52 16.23 8.54
N SER A 83 10.24 15.24 8.02
CA SER A 83 11.21 14.44 8.78
C SER A 83 12.32 15.31 9.34
N ARG A 84 12.45 15.36 10.68
CA ARG A 84 13.53 16.10 11.39
C ARG A 84 14.49 15.21 12.18
N ALA A 85 14.34 13.89 12.11
CA ALA A 85 15.19 12.95 12.86
C ALA A 85 16.69 13.08 12.52
N HIS A 86 17.02 13.50 11.29
CA HIS A 86 18.39 13.76 10.84
C HIS A 86 19.04 14.97 11.54
N LEU A 87 18.23 15.88 12.09
CA LEU A 87 18.66 17.01 12.91
C LEU A 87 18.69 16.68 14.41
N GLY A 88 18.30 15.46 14.79
CA GLY A 88 18.17 15.06 16.20
C GLY A 88 16.97 15.68 16.92
N ILE A 89 15.99 16.22 16.18
CA ILE A 89 14.77 16.82 16.74
C ILE A 89 13.66 15.75 16.76
N GLU A 90 13.06 15.54 17.93
CA GLU A 90 11.97 14.59 18.16
C GLU A 90 10.62 15.12 17.67
N ASP A 91 9.80 14.22 17.08
CA ASP A 91 8.36 14.45 16.89
C ASP A 91 7.54 13.75 18.00
N ARG A 92 7.68 12.43 18.15
CA ARG A 92 7.01 11.62 19.18
C ARG A 92 7.95 10.66 19.91
N ASN A 93 8.93 10.08 19.20
CA ASN A 93 9.94 9.22 19.78
C ASN A 93 11.19 9.20 18.89
N LEU A 94 12.24 9.90 19.32
CA LEU A 94 13.42 10.12 18.49
C LEU A 94 14.16 8.82 18.14
N GLU A 95 14.22 7.86 19.05
CA GLU A 95 14.93 6.59 18.84
C GLU A 95 14.26 5.76 17.74
N TYR A 96 12.94 5.60 17.83
CA TYR A 96 12.14 4.95 16.81
C TYR A 96 12.23 5.70 15.47
N GLU A 97 12.09 7.04 15.50
CA GLU A 97 12.18 7.87 14.31
C GLU A 97 13.52 7.74 13.62
N LYS A 98 14.64 7.76 14.35
CA LYS A 98 15.97 7.53 13.78
C LYS A 98 16.07 6.16 13.12
N SER A 99 15.58 5.11 13.79
CA SER A 99 15.60 3.74 13.25
C SER A 99 14.81 3.61 11.95
N VAL A 100 13.76 4.41 11.76
CA VAL A 100 12.88 4.34 10.59
C VAL A 100 13.26 5.34 9.50
N GLN A 101 13.69 6.55 9.85
CA GLN A 101 13.91 7.65 8.92
C GLN A 101 15.36 7.73 8.41
N LEU A 102 16.34 7.30 9.20
CA LEU A 102 17.77 7.36 8.86
C LEU A 102 18.25 6.02 8.28
N GLN A 103 17.62 5.62 7.19
CA GLN A 103 17.97 4.43 6.43
C GLN A 103 17.70 4.67 4.94
N PRO A 104 18.19 3.80 4.04
CA PRO A 104 17.98 3.94 2.60
C PRO A 104 16.50 4.04 2.21
N HIS A 105 16.16 5.12 1.51
CA HIS A 105 14.84 5.37 0.94
C HIS A 105 14.93 5.50 -0.57
N ILE A 106 13.89 5.01 -1.24
CA ILE A 106 13.73 5.03 -2.68
C ILE A 106 12.61 6.00 -3.04
N VAL A 107 12.91 6.92 -3.95
CA VAL A 107 11.93 7.67 -4.73
C VAL A 107 11.70 6.91 -6.03
N TYR A 108 10.45 6.59 -6.35
CA TYR A 108 10.09 5.79 -7.52
C TYR A 108 8.93 6.41 -8.29
N LEU A 109 8.84 6.09 -9.57
CA LEU A 109 7.62 6.19 -10.36
C LEU A 109 6.83 4.89 -10.25
N ALA A 110 5.51 5.00 -10.20
CA ALA A 110 4.61 3.87 -10.29
C ALA A 110 3.41 4.23 -11.16
N ASN A 111 3.00 3.31 -12.03
CA ASN A 111 1.79 3.45 -12.81
C ASN A 111 0.76 2.40 -12.37
N SER A 112 -0.31 2.88 -11.74
CA SER A 112 -1.45 2.06 -11.29
C SER A 112 -2.75 2.43 -12.00
N SER A 113 -2.82 3.64 -12.53
CA SER A 113 -3.93 4.22 -13.31
C SER A 113 -3.48 5.50 -14.00
N ASN A 114 -2.46 6.14 -13.42
CA ASN A 114 -1.63 7.19 -13.97
C ASN A 114 -0.24 7.07 -13.34
N VAL A 115 0.77 7.62 -14.02
CA VAL A 115 2.11 7.78 -13.45
C VAL A 115 2.05 8.72 -12.24
N LYS A 116 2.72 8.31 -11.16
CA LYS A 116 2.89 9.11 -9.95
C LYS A 116 4.27 8.86 -9.35
N VAL A 117 4.69 9.78 -8.49
CA VAL A 117 5.87 9.63 -7.66
C VAL A 117 5.49 9.13 -6.27
N GLY A 118 6.33 8.29 -5.68
CA GLY A 118 6.18 7.86 -4.30
C GLY A 118 7.50 7.63 -3.60
N VAL A 119 7.45 7.63 -2.27
CA VAL A 119 8.59 7.32 -1.40
C VAL A 119 8.34 6.05 -0.61
N THR A 120 9.39 5.25 -0.45
CA THR A 120 9.38 4.07 0.42
C THR A 120 10.78 3.72 0.90
N ARG A 121 10.86 2.86 1.92
CA ARG A 121 12.13 2.27 2.35
C ARG A 121 12.59 1.23 1.33
N ARG A 122 13.91 1.06 1.17
CA ARG A 122 14.49 0.09 0.23
C ARG A 122 13.94 -1.33 0.43
N GLN A 123 13.82 -1.77 1.69
CA GLN A 123 13.37 -3.12 2.05
C GLN A 123 11.87 -3.37 1.79
N GLN A 124 11.11 -2.34 1.40
CA GLN A 124 9.68 -2.47 1.06
C GLN A 124 9.46 -2.58 -0.45
N ILE A 125 10.51 -2.59 -1.27
CA ILE A 125 10.42 -2.85 -2.70
C ILE A 125 10.49 -4.37 -2.93
N PRO A 126 9.61 -4.98 -3.75
CA PRO A 126 8.51 -4.37 -4.51
C PRO A 126 7.15 -4.34 -3.77
N THR A 127 7.07 -4.82 -2.53
CA THR A 127 5.81 -4.88 -1.73
C THR A 127 5.01 -3.57 -1.76
N ARG A 128 5.66 -2.41 -1.73
CA ARG A 128 4.98 -1.11 -1.77
C ARG A 128 4.27 -0.84 -3.09
N TRP A 129 4.85 -1.25 -4.21
CA TRP A 129 4.27 -1.10 -5.54
C TRP A 129 3.07 -2.03 -5.71
N ILE A 130 3.23 -3.27 -5.26
CA ILE A 130 2.17 -4.28 -5.18
C ILE A 130 1.01 -3.74 -4.35
N ASP A 131 1.26 -3.23 -3.13
CA ASP A 131 0.23 -2.65 -2.25
C ASP A 131 -0.58 -1.54 -2.89
N GLN A 132 0.03 -0.79 -3.82
CA GLN A 132 -0.59 0.32 -4.53
C GLN A 132 -1.31 -0.11 -5.82
N GLY A 133 -1.23 -1.39 -6.19
CA GLY A 133 -1.82 -1.89 -7.44
C GLY A 133 -1.14 -1.37 -8.70
N ALA A 134 0.15 -1.01 -8.62
CA ALA A 134 0.94 -0.58 -9.78
C ALA A 134 1.25 -1.79 -10.69
N HIS A 135 1.00 -1.66 -11.99
CA HIS A 135 1.39 -2.68 -12.97
C HIS A 135 2.85 -2.52 -13.40
N GLU A 136 3.41 -1.32 -13.24
CA GLU A 136 4.81 -1.04 -13.48
C GLU A 136 5.35 0.01 -12.50
N ALA A 137 6.63 -0.12 -12.19
CA ALA A 137 7.33 0.83 -11.33
C ALA A 137 8.80 0.94 -11.72
N LEU A 138 9.39 2.10 -11.44
CA LEU A 138 10.78 2.42 -11.74
C LEU A 138 11.39 3.25 -10.61
N GLU A 139 12.53 2.81 -10.08
CA GLU A 139 13.27 3.59 -9.08
C GLU A 139 14.00 4.75 -9.78
N ILE A 140 13.92 5.95 -9.18
CA ILE A 140 14.53 7.18 -9.71
C ILE A 140 15.76 7.56 -8.89
N VAL A 141 15.65 7.47 -7.55
CA VAL A 141 16.66 7.95 -6.60
C VAL A 141 16.73 7.02 -5.39
N GLU A 142 17.94 6.72 -4.94
CA GLU A 142 18.19 6.06 -3.64
C GLU A 142 18.99 6.97 -2.69
N VAL A 143 18.35 7.46 -1.64
CA VAL A 143 18.92 8.42 -0.68
C VAL A 143 19.09 7.82 0.71
N PRO A 144 20.04 8.30 1.53
CA PRO A 144 20.36 7.70 2.83
C PRO A 144 19.32 7.98 3.93
N ASN A 145 18.37 8.89 3.70
CA ASN A 145 17.35 9.23 4.68
C ASN A 145 16.02 9.67 4.06
N ARG A 146 14.97 9.65 4.88
CA ARG A 146 13.60 9.98 4.47
C ARG A 146 13.43 11.44 4.04
N PHE A 147 14.15 12.37 4.64
CA PHE A 147 14.02 13.81 4.35
C PHE A 147 14.41 14.11 2.90
N LEU A 148 15.57 13.63 2.45
CA LEU A 148 16.03 13.78 1.05
C LEU A 148 15.05 13.14 0.06
N ALA A 149 14.42 12.03 0.44
CA ALA A 149 13.40 11.39 -0.40
C ALA A 149 12.14 12.26 -0.44
N GLY A 150 11.77 12.88 0.68
CA GLY A 150 10.61 13.75 0.80
C GLY A 150 10.69 15.03 -0.02
N ILE A 151 11.80 15.76 0.07
CA ILE A 151 11.98 16.97 -0.75
C ILE A 151 11.95 16.65 -2.26
N THR A 152 12.45 15.46 -2.64
CA THR A 152 12.41 15.00 -4.03
C THR A 152 10.98 14.66 -4.43
N GLU A 153 10.24 13.95 -3.58
CA GLU A 153 8.84 13.63 -3.82
C GLU A 153 7.99 14.89 -4.01
N VAL A 154 8.17 15.90 -3.15
CA VAL A 154 7.47 17.19 -3.24
C VAL A 154 7.81 17.89 -4.56
N ALA A 155 9.09 17.99 -4.92
CA ALA A 155 9.52 18.61 -6.17
C ALA A 155 8.94 17.90 -7.41
N LEU A 156 8.86 16.57 -7.39
CA LEU A 156 8.34 15.80 -8.52
C LEU A 156 6.80 15.77 -8.58
N LYS A 157 6.10 15.86 -7.43
CA LYS A 157 4.62 15.89 -7.35
C LYS A 157 3.99 17.05 -8.10
N GLU A 158 4.70 18.16 -8.30
CA GLU A 158 4.20 19.29 -9.10
C GLU A 158 4.10 18.97 -10.60
N HIS A 159 4.73 17.88 -11.05
CA HIS A 159 4.85 17.51 -12.46
C HIS A 159 4.17 16.18 -12.82
N VAL A 160 3.72 15.41 -11.82
CA VAL A 160 3.01 14.15 -12.00
C VAL A 160 1.70 14.16 -11.22
N ALA A 161 0.84 13.17 -11.45
CA ALA A 161 -0.43 13.10 -10.74
C ALA A 161 -0.23 12.74 -9.25
N ASP A 162 -0.99 13.42 -8.38
CA ASP A 162 -0.86 13.32 -6.92
C ASP A 162 -1.35 11.98 -6.36
N LYS A 163 -2.50 11.48 -6.84
CA LYS A 163 -3.18 10.30 -6.25
C LYS A 163 -3.66 9.32 -7.30
N THR A 164 -3.56 8.04 -6.96
CA THR A 164 -4.13 6.93 -7.72
C THR A 164 -5.66 6.97 -7.65
N ASN A 165 -6.32 6.94 -8.81
CA ASN A 165 -7.75 6.64 -8.87
C ASN A 165 -7.95 5.13 -8.71
N TRP A 166 -8.36 4.70 -7.51
CA TRP A 166 -8.51 3.27 -7.19
C TRP A 166 -9.57 2.58 -8.06
N ARG A 167 -10.61 3.29 -8.53
CA ARG A 167 -11.64 2.70 -9.39
C ARG A 167 -11.06 2.33 -10.75
N LYS A 168 -10.31 3.26 -11.37
CA LYS A 168 -9.60 3.00 -12.64
C LYS A 168 -8.56 1.90 -12.51
N MET A 169 -7.81 1.91 -11.41
CA MET A 169 -6.83 0.87 -11.09
C MET A 169 -7.46 -0.53 -11.06
N LEU A 170 -8.62 -0.69 -10.42
CA LEU A 170 -9.33 -1.96 -10.35
C LEU A 170 -10.06 -2.32 -11.64
N GLN A 171 -10.50 -1.34 -12.42
CA GLN A 171 -11.05 -1.56 -13.77
C GLN A 171 -10.00 -2.03 -14.78
N ASN A 172 -8.71 -1.94 -14.42
CA ASN A 172 -7.58 -2.12 -15.33
C ASN A 172 -7.59 -1.16 -16.52
N ASP A 173 -8.22 0.01 -16.35
CA ASP A 173 -8.24 1.10 -17.33
C ASP A 173 -6.98 1.95 -17.14
N CYS A 174 -5.84 1.36 -17.47
CA CYS A 174 -4.51 1.95 -17.31
C CYS A 174 -3.87 2.06 -18.69
N LYS A 175 -3.24 3.20 -18.96
CA LYS A 175 -2.41 3.37 -20.14
C LYS A 175 -1.01 2.93 -19.81
N ASP A 176 -0.43 2.17 -20.73
CA ASP A 176 0.99 1.84 -20.73
C ASP A 176 1.78 3.13 -20.97
N GLU A 177 2.74 3.42 -20.10
CA GLU A 177 3.51 4.66 -20.11
C GLU A 177 4.99 4.33 -19.91
N ASP A 178 5.87 4.94 -20.71
CA ASP A 178 7.31 4.71 -20.57
C ASP A 178 7.85 5.47 -19.34
N LEU A 179 8.08 4.74 -18.26
CA LEU A 179 8.57 5.32 -17.01
C LEU A 179 10.01 5.82 -17.14
N VAL A 180 10.80 5.30 -18.08
CA VAL A 180 12.15 5.77 -18.37
C VAL A 180 12.09 7.18 -18.97
N LEU A 181 11.19 7.42 -19.92
CA LEU A 181 10.95 8.76 -20.47
C LEU A 181 10.47 9.73 -19.40
N TRP A 182 9.53 9.32 -18.54
CA TRP A 182 9.09 10.14 -17.41
C TRP A 182 10.24 10.48 -16.47
N ARG A 183 11.06 9.49 -16.09
CA ARG A 183 12.23 9.69 -15.23
C ARG A 183 13.20 10.71 -15.83
N ASP A 184 13.50 10.61 -17.12
CA ASP A 184 14.45 11.49 -17.80
C ASP A 184 13.91 12.92 -17.91
N GLN A 185 12.61 13.08 -18.16
CA GLN A 185 11.95 14.40 -18.13
C GLN A 185 11.95 15.03 -16.73
N LEU A 186 11.77 14.20 -15.69
CA LEU A 186 11.68 14.63 -14.30
C LEU A 186 13.05 14.93 -13.67
N LYS A 187 14.13 14.37 -14.23
CA LYS A 187 15.51 14.55 -13.72
C LYS A 187 15.89 16.01 -13.48
N LYS A 188 15.42 16.94 -14.32
CA LYS A 188 15.71 18.39 -14.20
C LYS A 188 15.07 19.07 -12.99
N TYR A 189 14.06 18.45 -12.39
CA TYR A 189 13.36 18.96 -11.20
C TYR A 189 13.88 18.35 -9.90
N ILE A 190 14.82 17.39 -9.97
CA ILE A 190 15.43 16.80 -8.79
C ILE A 190 16.32 17.83 -8.10
N PRO A 191 16.19 18.04 -6.77
CA PRO A 191 17.02 18.97 -6.03
C PRO A 191 18.52 18.70 -6.21
N SER A 192 19.34 19.76 -6.24
CA SER A 192 20.79 19.65 -6.48
C SER A 192 21.51 18.76 -5.46
N GLU A 193 21.08 18.80 -4.20
CA GLU A 193 21.58 17.93 -3.12
C GLU A 193 21.24 16.45 -3.30
N VAL A 194 20.23 16.13 -4.12
CA VAL A 194 19.78 14.77 -4.39
C VAL A 194 20.30 14.22 -5.73
N LEU A 195 20.66 15.08 -6.68
CA LEU A 195 21.18 14.66 -7.99
C LEU A 195 22.31 13.61 -7.95
N PRO A 196 23.26 13.61 -6.98
CA PRO A 196 24.28 12.57 -6.89
C PRO A 196 23.72 11.16 -6.64
N TYR A 197 22.51 11.05 -6.12
CA TYR A 197 21.82 9.80 -5.79
C TYR A 197 20.89 9.29 -6.89
N PHE A 198 20.89 9.96 -8.06
CA PHE A 198 20.04 9.60 -9.19
C PHE A 198 20.46 8.28 -9.85
N ILE A 199 19.49 7.42 -10.13
CA ILE A 199 19.68 6.10 -10.73
C ILE A 199 19.55 6.21 -12.25
N ASN A 200 20.68 6.29 -12.95
CA ASN A 200 20.70 6.44 -14.43
C ASN A 200 20.26 5.17 -15.17
N ASN A 201 20.58 3.99 -14.66
CA ASN A 201 20.30 2.72 -15.32
C ASN A 201 19.46 1.85 -14.40
N ASN A 202 18.15 1.81 -14.66
CA ASN A 202 17.26 0.85 -14.05
C ASN A 202 16.24 0.38 -15.08
N ARG A 203 15.68 -0.81 -14.86
CA ARG A 203 14.63 -1.35 -15.69
C ARG A 203 13.30 -1.22 -14.97
N GLU A 204 12.26 -1.05 -15.77
CA GLU A 204 10.89 -1.10 -15.26
C GLU A 204 10.62 -2.49 -14.68
N THR A 205 10.04 -2.49 -13.49
CA THR A 205 9.53 -3.70 -12.86
C THR A 205 8.07 -3.84 -13.24
N GLN A 206 7.77 -4.82 -14.08
CA GLN A 206 6.39 -5.19 -14.44
C GLN A 206 5.82 -6.10 -13.35
N ILE A 207 4.56 -5.88 -12.98
CA ILE A 207 3.85 -6.55 -11.88
C ILE A 207 2.53 -7.10 -12.40
N GLN A 208 2.38 -8.42 -12.31
CA GLN A 208 1.16 -9.12 -12.74
C GLN A 208 0.33 -9.51 -11.53
N PHE A 209 -0.96 -9.15 -11.56
CA PHE A 209 -1.89 -9.42 -10.48
C PHE A 209 -2.83 -10.58 -10.82
N PRO A 210 -3.17 -11.44 -9.83
CA PRO A 210 -4.07 -12.56 -10.01
C PRO A 210 -5.52 -12.08 -10.16
N VAL A 211 -5.92 -11.68 -11.36
CA VAL A 211 -7.27 -11.21 -11.66
C VAL A 211 -7.85 -11.93 -12.87
N LEU A 212 -8.86 -12.77 -12.62
CA LEU A 212 -9.60 -13.50 -13.64
C LEU A 212 -10.62 -12.60 -14.35
N LYS A 213 -11.22 -11.66 -13.61
CA LYS A 213 -12.24 -10.74 -14.13
C LYS A 213 -12.12 -9.37 -13.45
N TYR A 214 -11.90 -8.33 -14.25
CA TYR A 214 -11.90 -6.96 -13.77
C TYR A 214 -13.33 -6.39 -13.68
N PRO A 215 -13.67 -5.68 -12.59
CA PRO A 215 -14.97 -5.03 -12.43
C PRO A 215 -15.07 -3.84 -13.39
N LYS A 216 -16.21 -3.69 -14.07
CA LYS A 216 -16.53 -2.51 -14.89
C LYS A 216 -16.98 -1.32 -14.03
N LYS A 217 -17.64 -1.55 -12.91
CA LYS A 217 -18.19 -0.53 -12.00
C LYS A 217 -17.96 -0.95 -10.55
N PRO A 218 -16.72 -0.87 -10.05
CA PRO A 218 -16.36 -1.39 -8.73
C PRO A 218 -17.14 -0.70 -7.62
N LYS A 219 -17.78 -1.51 -6.75
CA LYS A 219 -18.56 -1.09 -5.58
C LYS A 219 -17.80 -1.45 -4.31
N SER A 220 -17.45 -0.46 -3.49
CA SER A 220 -16.73 -0.74 -2.24
C SER A 220 -17.65 -1.40 -1.22
N LEU A 221 -17.26 -2.56 -0.71
CA LEU A 221 -17.91 -3.23 0.40
C LEU A 221 -17.68 -2.45 1.70
N ALA A 222 -18.75 -2.19 2.46
CA ALA A 222 -18.68 -1.59 3.78
C ALA A 222 -19.05 -2.62 4.85
N LEU A 223 -18.15 -3.58 5.09
CA LEU A 223 -18.39 -4.76 5.93
C LEU A 223 -18.90 -4.40 7.34
N GLU A 224 -18.44 -3.30 7.94
CA GLU A 224 -18.91 -2.85 9.26
C GLU A 224 -20.42 -2.55 9.30
N LYS A 225 -20.99 -2.11 8.17
CA LYS A 225 -22.42 -1.81 8.02
C LYS A 225 -23.21 -3.04 7.61
N GLU A 226 -22.68 -3.80 6.66
CA GLU A 226 -23.35 -4.97 6.07
C GLU A 226 -23.27 -6.21 6.97
N LYS A 227 -22.30 -6.25 7.89
CA LYS A 227 -21.98 -7.33 8.84
C LYS A 227 -21.48 -8.62 8.21
N THR A 228 -22.11 -9.08 7.15
CA THR A 228 -21.68 -10.27 6.40
C THR A 228 -21.76 -10.01 4.92
N TYR A 229 -20.82 -10.57 4.17
CA TYR A 229 -20.83 -10.57 2.72
C TYR A 229 -20.39 -11.94 2.19
N THR A 230 -21.12 -12.45 1.20
CA THR A 230 -20.77 -13.70 0.51
C THR A 230 -20.67 -13.42 -0.97
N GLY A 231 -19.55 -13.81 -1.58
CA GLY A 231 -19.31 -13.57 -2.99
C GLY A 231 -18.23 -14.46 -3.56
N LYS A 232 -18.24 -14.61 -4.87
CA LYS A 232 -17.22 -15.37 -5.60
C LYS A 232 -15.99 -14.50 -5.88
N LEU A 233 -14.85 -14.87 -5.32
CA LEU A 233 -13.59 -14.14 -5.50
C LEU A 233 -13.08 -14.36 -6.92
N VAL A 234 -12.94 -13.30 -7.71
CA VAL A 234 -12.48 -13.38 -9.11
C VAL A 234 -11.18 -12.62 -9.35
N GLY A 235 -10.63 -11.97 -8.35
CA GLY A 235 -9.30 -11.39 -8.46
C GLY A 235 -8.81 -10.70 -7.19
N ILE A 236 -7.51 -10.43 -7.17
CA ILE A 236 -6.84 -9.64 -6.15
C ILE A 236 -5.90 -8.66 -6.85
N LYS A 237 -6.05 -7.36 -6.57
CA LYS A 237 -5.15 -6.32 -7.09
C LYS A 237 -4.90 -5.27 -6.02
N GLY A 238 -3.64 -4.94 -5.77
CA GLY A 238 -3.32 -4.07 -4.63
C GLY A 238 -3.58 -4.78 -3.31
N GLN A 239 -4.36 -4.15 -2.44
CA GLN A 239 -4.90 -4.73 -1.21
C GLN A 239 -6.43 -4.92 -1.31
N TYR A 240 -6.95 -5.06 -2.54
CA TYR A 240 -8.37 -5.26 -2.80
C TYR A 240 -8.65 -6.70 -3.22
N LEU A 241 -9.66 -7.30 -2.58
CA LEU A 241 -10.37 -8.46 -3.10
C LEU A 241 -11.42 -7.99 -4.11
N ILE A 242 -11.56 -8.70 -5.22
CA ILE A 242 -12.49 -8.39 -6.31
C ILE A 242 -13.47 -9.56 -6.45
N PHE A 243 -14.76 -9.26 -6.42
CA PHE A 243 -15.83 -10.24 -6.51
C PHE A 243 -16.58 -10.17 -7.85
N GLU A 244 -17.20 -11.28 -8.23
CA GLU A 244 -17.85 -11.47 -9.54
C GLU A 244 -18.98 -10.47 -9.82
N ASP A 245 -19.63 -9.98 -8.76
CA ASP A 245 -20.80 -9.08 -8.72
C ASP A 245 -20.43 -7.57 -8.75
N GLU A 246 -19.17 -7.25 -9.06
CA GLU A 246 -18.57 -5.90 -9.05
C GLU A 246 -18.21 -5.36 -7.66
N THR A 247 -18.47 -6.12 -6.59
CA THR A 247 -18.08 -5.73 -5.23
C THR A 247 -16.56 -5.85 -5.07
N VAL A 248 -15.96 -4.89 -4.37
CA VAL A 248 -14.53 -4.90 -4.04
C VAL A 248 -14.34 -4.60 -2.56
N PHE A 249 -13.42 -5.31 -1.91
CA PHE A 249 -13.16 -5.17 -0.49
C PHE A 249 -11.70 -4.82 -0.22
N ASN A 250 -11.45 -3.68 0.42
CA ASN A 250 -10.11 -3.18 0.71
C ASN A 250 -9.63 -3.71 2.06
N ILE A 251 -8.78 -4.74 2.06
CA ILE A 251 -8.23 -5.34 3.27
C ILE A 251 -7.44 -4.33 4.10
N ARG A 252 -6.60 -3.52 3.44
CA ARG A 252 -5.80 -2.49 4.12
C ARG A 252 -6.65 -1.35 4.68
N GLY A 253 -7.75 -1.01 4.02
CA GLY A 253 -8.72 -0.02 4.49
C GLY A 253 -9.52 -0.51 5.69
N SER A 254 -9.61 -1.83 5.85
CA SER A 254 -10.35 -2.52 6.91
C SER A 254 -9.43 -3.15 7.97
N GLU A 255 -8.19 -2.64 8.12
CA GLU A 255 -7.31 -3.07 9.19
C GLU A 255 -7.95 -2.85 10.57
N GLY A 256 -7.76 -3.82 11.47
CA GLY A 256 -8.35 -3.78 12.81
C GLY A 256 -9.81 -4.25 12.90
N LEU A 257 -10.42 -4.68 11.79
CA LEU A 257 -11.66 -5.45 11.84
C LEU A 257 -11.32 -6.92 12.14
N VAL A 258 -11.94 -7.49 13.16
CA VAL A 258 -11.93 -8.93 13.41
C VAL A 258 -13.01 -9.56 12.56
N VAL A 259 -12.60 -10.47 11.68
CA VAL A 259 -13.50 -11.15 10.75
C VAL A 259 -13.39 -12.66 10.87
N GLU A 260 -14.47 -13.30 10.47
CA GLU A 260 -14.56 -14.72 10.17
C GLU A 260 -14.67 -14.91 8.66
N ILE A 261 -13.94 -15.89 8.11
CA ILE A 261 -13.92 -16.20 6.68
C ILE A 261 -14.20 -17.69 6.48
N ASP A 262 -15.20 -17.99 5.65
CA ASP A 262 -15.62 -19.35 5.29
C ASP A 262 -15.59 -19.58 3.79
N PHE A 263 -15.20 -20.80 3.38
CA PHE A 263 -15.20 -21.31 2.00
C PHE A 263 -15.16 -22.84 1.95
#